data_AF-A0A3B8JCK5-F1
#
_entry.id   AF-A0A3B8JCK5-F1
#
_cell.length_a   1.000
_cell.length_b   1.000
_cell.length_c   1.000
_cell.angle_alpha   90.00
_cell.angle_beta   90.00
_cell.angle_gamma   90.00
#
_symmetry.space_group_name_H-M   'P 1'
#
loop_
_entity.id
_entity.type
_entity.pdbx_description
1 polymer ?
#
loop_
_entity_poly.entity_id
_entity_poly.type
_entity_poly.pdbx_seq_one_letter_code
_entity_poly.pdbx_strand_id
1 'polypeptide(L)'
;MKGSGIQFIFTFIFTIIFIVYVPAASAAENTGLNITPPGVEKSIKTQVLETGAAVLQTQAPIDAINVYVDGLHFHNGDMNRQVEAHHYCSVINEEFIQCTIYDSNGKNARLMGIEYIISEKSFQTLPQEEKKLWHSHVHEVKSGQLIAPGIPEVAEHELMKKLISTYGKTWHTWNVEQPNMSLPLGSPALMMGFTADGQANPTLVKDRDKRFNISVETKKNNRTDIPTPSIQPGADAWQTGQIVQLQLAPLSRTASQ
;
A
#
# COMPACT_ATOMS: atom_id res chain seq x y z
N MET A 1 -45.85 12.30 70.69
CA MET A 1 -45.63 10.96 70.11
C MET A 1 -45.95 11.01 68.62
N LYS A 2 -45.17 10.28 67.79
CA LYS A 2 -45.04 10.36 66.31
C LYS A 2 -44.02 11.43 65.89
N GLY A 3 -43.00 11.16 65.09
CA GLY A 3 -42.60 9.96 64.35
C GLY A 3 -41.73 10.42 63.18
N SER A 4 -40.54 9.82 63.08
CA SER A 4 -39.45 10.11 62.13
C SER A 4 -39.81 9.91 60.65
N GLY A 5 -39.10 10.58 59.75
CA GLY A 5 -39.12 10.28 58.31
C GLY A 5 -38.42 11.31 57.43
N ILE A 6 -37.08 11.39 57.48
CA ILE A 6 -36.27 12.11 56.48
C ILE A 6 -36.21 11.23 55.23
N GLN A 7 -36.78 11.69 54.13
CA GLN A 7 -36.82 10.98 52.85
C GLN A 7 -35.64 11.46 51.99
N PHE A 8 -34.60 10.62 51.87
CA PHE A 8 -33.50 10.85 50.95
C PHE A 8 -33.98 10.63 49.51
N ILE A 9 -33.94 11.70 48.71
CA ILE A 9 -34.16 11.65 47.27
C ILE A 9 -32.85 11.18 46.62
N PHE A 10 -32.85 9.94 46.11
CA PHE A 10 -31.78 9.46 45.23
C PHE A 10 -32.03 9.98 43.81
N THR A 11 -31.27 11.00 43.39
CA THR A 11 -31.23 11.45 42.00
C THR A 11 -30.34 10.48 41.19
N PHE A 12 -30.96 9.57 40.45
CA PHE A 12 -30.25 8.77 39.44
C PHE A 12 -30.00 9.64 38.20
N ILE A 13 -28.76 10.10 38.02
CA ILE A 13 -28.30 10.70 36.76
C ILE A 13 -28.02 9.54 35.80
N PHE A 14 -28.91 9.30 34.85
CA PHE A 14 -28.64 8.45 33.69
C PHE A 14 -27.83 9.26 32.68
N THR A 15 -26.50 9.15 32.73
CA THR A 15 -25.65 9.61 31.64
C THR A 15 -25.81 8.62 30.48
N ILE A 16 -26.67 8.95 29.52
CA ILE A 16 -26.79 8.20 28.26
C ILE A 16 -25.53 8.49 27.45
N ILE A 17 -24.58 7.55 27.45
CA ILE A 17 -23.44 7.56 26.53
C ILE A 17 -24.01 7.16 25.16
N PHE A 18 -24.24 8.14 24.30
CA PHE A 18 -24.43 7.90 22.88
C PHE A 18 -23.10 7.43 22.29
N ILE A 19 -22.92 6.12 22.18
CA ILE A 19 -21.88 5.54 21.33
C ILE A 19 -22.32 5.82 19.89
N VAL A 20 -21.74 6.87 19.29
CA VAL A 20 -21.86 7.10 17.86
C VAL A 20 -21.08 5.99 17.16
N TYR A 21 -21.81 4.97 16.69
CA TYR A 21 -21.25 3.95 15.82
C TYR A 21 -20.98 4.61 14.46
N VAL A 22 -19.75 5.08 14.26
CA VAL A 22 -19.27 5.42 12.92
C VAL A 22 -18.97 4.08 12.26
N PRO A 23 -19.73 3.64 11.24
CA PRO A 23 -19.37 2.44 10.51
C PRO A 23 -17.98 2.68 9.93
N ALA A 24 -17.01 1.86 10.35
CA ALA A 24 -15.74 1.79 9.65
C ALA A 24 -16.08 1.46 8.20
N ALA A 25 -15.80 2.37 7.28
CA ALA A 25 -15.85 2.07 5.86
C ALA A 25 -14.75 1.04 5.60
N SER A 26 -15.09 -0.25 5.71
CA SER A 26 -14.17 -1.30 5.29
C SER A 26 -13.89 -1.05 3.81
N ALA A 27 -12.62 -1.05 3.41
CA ALA A 27 -12.28 -1.16 2.00
C ALA A 27 -12.94 -2.45 1.49
N ALA A 28 -14.08 -2.33 0.82
CA ALA A 28 -14.81 -3.48 0.32
C ALA A 28 -13.92 -4.23 -0.67
N GLU A 29 -13.80 -5.55 -0.52
CA GLU A 29 -13.11 -6.40 -1.50
C GLU A 29 -13.79 -6.21 -2.87
N ASN A 30 -13.14 -5.48 -3.76
CA ASN A 30 -13.74 -5.04 -5.04
C ASN A 30 -12.81 -5.27 -6.23
N THR A 31 -11.62 -5.81 -5.98
CA THR A 31 -10.67 -6.28 -6.99
C THR A 31 -10.61 -7.81 -6.89
N GLY A 32 -10.86 -8.49 -8.01
CA GLY A 32 -10.89 -9.95 -8.09
C GLY A 32 -9.52 -10.53 -8.42
N LEU A 33 -9.34 -11.83 -8.16
CA LEU A 33 -8.12 -12.54 -8.57
C LEU A 33 -8.03 -12.63 -10.09
N ASN A 34 -6.86 -12.32 -10.64
CA ASN A 34 -6.60 -12.54 -12.05
C ASN A 34 -6.23 -14.02 -12.35
N ILE A 35 -5.55 -14.71 -11.43
CA ILE A 35 -5.14 -16.13 -11.56
C ILE A 35 -4.96 -16.75 -10.17
N THR A 36 -5.54 -17.93 -9.91
CA THR A 36 -5.34 -18.69 -8.66
C THR A 36 -4.06 -19.54 -8.73
N PRO A 37 -3.25 -19.60 -7.65
CA PRO A 37 -2.09 -20.49 -7.60
C PRO A 37 -2.50 -21.96 -7.76
N PRO A 38 -1.67 -22.82 -8.40
CA PRO A 38 -2.01 -24.23 -8.57
C PRO A 38 -1.95 -24.97 -7.22
N GLY A 39 -2.82 -25.97 -7.06
CA GLY A 39 -2.87 -26.79 -5.84
C GLY A 39 -4.22 -27.45 -5.63
N VAL A 40 -4.35 -28.18 -4.51
CA VAL A 40 -5.62 -28.70 -4.01
C VAL A 40 -6.17 -27.78 -2.92
N GLU A 41 -7.49 -27.76 -2.76
CA GLU A 41 -8.14 -27.03 -1.68
C GLU A 41 -7.63 -27.43 -0.30
N LYS A 42 -7.69 -26.49 0.65
CA LYS A 42 -7.28 -26.74 2.04
C LYS A 42 -8.11 -27.87 2.65
N SER A 43 -7.43 -28.90 3.15
CA SER A 43 -8.10 -29.98 3.90
C SER A 43 -8.79 -29.44 5.17
N ILE A 44 -9.81 -30.15 5.67
CA ILE A 44 -10.47 -29.82 6.95
C ILE A 44 -9.44 -29.73 8.08
N LYS A 45 -8.46 -30.65 8.09
CA LYS A 45 -7.37 -30.63 9.07
C LYS A 45 -6.59 -29.31 9.01
N THR A 46 -6.25 -28.83 7.82
CA THR A 46 -5.55 -27.55 7.63
C THR A 46 -6.37 -26.38 8.17
N GLN A 47 -7.67 -26.34 7.86
CA GLN A 47 -8.57 -25.27 8.32
C GLN A 47 -8.69 -25.24 9.85
N VAL A 48 -8.77 -26.41 10.49
CA VAL A 48 -8.79 -26.52 11.96
C VAL A 48 -7.46 -26.04 12.57
N LEU A 49 -6.33 -26.42 11.98
CA LEU A 49 -5.01 -25.96 12.44
C LEU A 49 -4.86 -24.43 12.31
N GLU A 50 -5.27 -23.85 11.19
CA GLU A 50 -5.26 -22.40 10.97
C GLU A 50 -6.15 -21.66 11.99
N THR A 51 -7.33 -22.21 12.28
CA THR A 51 -8.23 -21.65 13.30
C THR A 51 -7.58 -21.68 14.69
N GLY A 52 -6.94 -22.79 15.06
CA GLY A 52 -6.21 -22.89 16.32
C GLY A 52 -5.06 -21.88 16.40
N ALA A 53 -4.29 -21.72 15.31
CA ALA A 53 -3.21 -20.74 15.23
C ALA A 53 -3.74 -19.31 15.39
N ALA A 54 -4.84 -18.95 14.72
CA ALA A 54 -5.46 -17.62 14.82
C ALA A 54 -5.92 -17.27 16.24
N VAL A 55 -6.29 -18.26 17.05
CA VAL A 55 -6.68 -18.07 18.46
C VAL A 55 -5.46 -18.00 19.39
N LEU A 56 -4.41 -18.78 19.10
CA LEU A 56 -3.29 -18.98 20.03
C LEU A 56 -2.08 -18.08 19.75
N GLN A 57 -1.92 -17.58 18.53
CA GLN A 57 -0.77 -16.79 18.11
C GLN A 57 -1.15 -15.33 17.90
N THR A 58 -0.42 -14.43 18.55
CA THR A 58 -0.52 -12.99 18.28
C THR A 58 0.14 -12.66 16.94
N GLN A 59 -0.44 -11.74 16.18
CA GLN A 59 0.06 -11.34 14.86
C GLN A 59 0.54 -9.89 14.85
N ALA A 60 1.26 -9.46 15.91
CA ALA A 60 1.59 -8.05 16.13
C ALA A 60 2.15 -7.29 14.90
N PRO A 61 3.05 -7.86 14.05
CA PRO A 61 3.49 -7.17 12.83
C PRO A 61 2.38 -6.99 11.78
N ILE A 62 1.47 -7.95 11.67
CA ILE A 62 0.32 -7.89 10.76
C ILE A 62 -0.73 -6.93 11.30
N ASP A 63 -0.97 -6.95 12.61
CA ASP A 63 -1.89 -6.03 13.30
C ASP A 63 -1.44 -4.56 13.20
N ALA A 64 -0.14 -4.32 12.97
CA ALA A 64 0.43 -2.99 12.77
C ALA A 64 0.26 -2.45 11.34
N ILE A 65 -0.27 -3.25 10.41
CA ILE A 65 -0.62 -2.81 9.06
C ILE A 65 -1.96 -2.07 9.13
N ASN A 66 -1.93 -0.74 8.99
CA ASN A 66 -3.09 0.12 9.24
C ASN A 66 -3.31 1.22 8.19
N VAL A 67 -2.46 1.29 7.17
CA VAL A 67 -2.63 2.17 6.02
C VAL A 67 -2.80 1.33 4.76
N TYR A 68 -3.85 1.62 4.00
CA TYR A 68 -4.10 1.00 2.70
C TYR A 68 -4.09 2.09 1.62
N VAL A 69 -3.20 1.94 0.63
CA VAL A 69 -3.18 2.79 -0.57
C VAL A 69 -3.12 1.94 -1.84
N ASP A 70 -3.75 2.44 -2.89
CA ASP A 70 -3.80 1.84 -4.22
C ASP A 70 -3.10 2.76 -5.21
N GLY A 71 -2.15 2.22 -5.95
CA GLY A 71 -1.33 2.94 -6.92
C GLY A 71 -1.01 2.08 -8.13
N LEU A 72 -0.25 2.64 -9.07
CA LEU A 72 0.14 1.96 -10.29
C LEU A 72 1.65 1.98 -10.43
N HIS A 73 2.25 0.84 -10.72
CA HIS A 73 3.68 0.70 -10.96
C HIS A 73 3.94 0.26 -12.39
N PHE A 74 5.17 0.48 -12.86
CA PHE A 74 5.70 -0.18 -14.05
C PHE A 74 7.07 -0.82 -13.78
N HIS A 75 7.43 -1.82 -14.60
CA HIS A 75 8.73 -2.46 -14.49
C HIS A 75 9.84 -1.50 -14.90
N ASN A 76 10.87 -1.31 -14.06
CA ASN A 76 11.97 -0.43 -14.41
C ASN A 76 12.61 -0.86 -15.75
N GLY A 77 12.61 0.04 -16.73
CA GLY A 77 13.09 -0.22 -18.10
C GLY A 77 12.05 -0.74 -19.10
N ASP A 78 10.82 -1.03 -18.67
CA ASP A 78 9.72 -1.47 -19.54
C ASP A 78 8.38 -0.87 -19.08
N MET A 79 8.13 0.37 -19.50
CA MET A 79 6.91 1.14 -19.20
C MET A 79 5.62 0.48 -19.75
N ASN A 80 5.73 -0.47 -20.68
CA ASN A 80 4.55 -1.18 -21.21
C ASN A 80 4.04 -2.25 -20.23
N ARG A 81 4.88 -2.68 -19.29
CA ARG A 81 4.51 -3.62 -18.24
C ARG A 81 4.11 -2.83 -16.99
N GLN A 82 2.82 -2.53 -16.90
CA GLN A 82 2.22 -1.78 -15.80
C GLN A 82 1.31 -2.69 -14.99
N VAL A 83 1.20 -2.39 -13.70
CA VAL A 83 0.39 -3.19 -12.76
C VAL A 83 -0.20 -2.29 -11.68
N GLU A 84 -1.43 -2.57 -11.29
CA GLU A 84 -2.06 -1.99 -10.10
C GLU A 84 -1.48 -2.65 -8.86
N ALA A 85 -1.19 -1.84 -7.84
CA ALA A 85 -0.47 -2.26 -6.66
C ALA A 85 -1.26 -1.83 -5.41
N HIS A 86 -1.71 -2.84 -4.65
CA HIS A 86 -2.45 -2.66 -3.40
C HIS A 86 -1.46 -2.71 -2.23
N HIS A 87 -1.14 -1.55 -1.67
CA HIS A 87 -0.15 -1.40 -0.61
C HIS A 87 -0.82 -1.45 0.75
N TYR A 88 -0.37 -2.39 1.57
CA TYR A 88 -0.78 -2.56 2.94
C TYR A 88 0.41 -2.25 3.83
N CYS A 89 0.36 -1.10 4.49
CA CYS A 89 1.52 -0.46 5.09
C CYS A 89 1.44 -0.35 6.61
N SER A 90 2.61 -0.47 7.24
CA SER A 90 2.86 -0.07 8.62
C SER A 90 3.73 1.19 8.63
N VAL A 91 3.24 2.22 9.31
CA VAL A 91 4.01 3.45 9.57
C VAL A 91 4.91 3.19 10.78
N ILE A 92 6.21 2.96 10.53
CA ILE A 92 7.18 2.64 11.60
C ILE A 92 7.52 3.90 12.40
N ASN A 93 7.70 5.02 11.70
CA ASN A 93 7.86 6.35 12.26
C ASN A 93 7.55 7.41 11.18
N GLU A 94 7.77 8.69 11.50
CA GLU A 94 7.51 9.81 10.57
C GLU A 94 8.38 9.80 9.30
N GLU A 95 9.48 9.06 9.30
CA GLU A 95 10.44 9.01 8.19
C GLU A 95 10.49 7.67 7.46
N PHE A 96 9.76 6.65 7.93
CA PHE A 96 9.83 5.29 7.40
C PHE A 96 8.49 4.56 7.44
N ILE A 97 8.04 4.10 6.28
CA ILE A 97 6.87 3.25 6.09
C ILE A 97 7.33 1.99 5.33
N GLN A 98 6.77 0.84 5.68
CA GLN A 98 6.99 -0.40 4.96
C GLN A 98 5.65 -1.00 4.56
N CYS A 99 5.59 -1.55 3.35
CA CYS A 99 4.36 -2.07 2.78
C CYS A 99 4.57 -3.48 2.23
N THR A 100 3.56 -4.33 2.43
CA THR A 100 3.35 -5.51 1.60
C THR A 100 2.42 -5.14 0.44
N ILE A 101 2.71 -5.63 -0.75
CA ILE A 101 1.97 -5.28 -1.97
C ILE A 101 1.26 -6.51 -2.49
N TYR A 102 -0.01 -6.34 -2.85
CA TYR A 102 -0.87 -7.40 -3.38
C TYR A 102 -1.45 -7.04 -4.75
N ASP A 103 -1.92 -8.06 -5.46
CA ASP A 103 -2.58 -7.92 -6.78
C ASP A 103 -4.07 -7.58 -6.71
N SER A 104 -4.61 -7.56 -5.50
CA SER A 104 -5.98 -7.20 -5.19
C SER A 104 -6.09 -6.85 -3.70
N ASN A 105 -7.23 -6.31 -3.31
CA ASN A 105 -7.64 -6.04 -1.94
C ASN A 105 -8.58 -7.12 -1.36
N GLY A 106 -8.71 -8.26 -2.05
CA GLY A 106 -9.52 -9.40 -1.60
C GLY A 106 -8.77 -10.34 -0.65
N LYS A 107 -9.49 -11.10 0.18
CA LYS A 107 -8.90 -12.06 1.14
C LYS A 107 -7.94 -13.10 0.55
N ASN A 108 -8.04 -13.37 -0.75
CA ASN A 108 -7.23 -14.37 -1.44
C ASN A 108 -6.12 -13.73 -2.29
N ALA A 109 -5.89 -12.42 -2.14
CA ALA A 109 -4.93 -11.67 -2.94
C ALA A 109 -3.54 -12.30 -2.89
N ARG A 110 -2.83 -12.24 -4.01
CA ARG A 110 -1.47 -12.77 -4.12
C ARG A 110 -0.49 -11.71 -3.68
N LEU A 111 0.43 -12.09 -2.80
CA LEU A 111 1.55 -11.24 -2.42
C LEU A 111 2.44 -11.03 -3.65
N MET A 112 2.51 -9.78 -4.10
CA MET A 112 3.28 -9.38 -5.27
C MET A 112 4.67 -8.88 -4.91
N GLY A 113 4.83 -8.23 -3.76
CA GLY A 113 6.08 -7.55 -3.46
C GLY A 113 6.07 -6.79 -2.15
N ILE A 114 7.07 -5.94 -2.01
CA ILE A 114 7.23 -5.02 -0.90
C ILE A 114 7.64 -3.64 -1.40
N GLU A 115 7.35 -2.64 -0.59
CA GLU A 115 7.88 -1.30 -0.75
C GLU A 115 8.38 -0.76 0.58
N TYR A 116 9.49 -0.03 0.52
CA TYR A 116 9.92 0.86 1.59
C TYR A 116 9.74 2.30 1.13
N ILE A 117 9.11 3.10 1.97
CA ILE A 117 8.90 4.51 1.71
C ILE A 117 9.65 5.30 2.77
N ILE A 118 10.46 6.26 2.33
CA ILE A 118 11.27 7.10 3.21
C ILE A 118 11.02 8.59 2.99
N SER A 119 11.28 9.38 4.02
CA SER A 119 11.28 10.85 3.94
C SER A 119 12.33 11.35 2.94
N GLU A 120 12.11 12.54 2.38
CA GLU A 120 13.13 13.27 1.61
C GLU A 120 14.45 13.42 2.39
N LYS A 121 14.38 13.69 3.69
CA LYS A 121 15.55 13.80 4.57
C LYS A 121 16.35 12.50 4.59
N SER A 122 15.69 11.36 4.77
CA SER A 122 16.34 10.05 4.73
C SER A 122 16.89 9.76 3.34
N PHE A 123 16.14 10.05 2.28
CA PHE A 123 16.56 9.87 0.89
C PHE A 123 17.85 10.63 0.56
N GLN A 124 17.99 11.87 1.00
CA GLN A 124 19.19 12.68 0.77
C GLN A 124 20.47 12.03 1.29
N THR A 125 20.37 11.26 2.38
CA THR A 125 21.51 10.55 3.00
C THR A 125 21.94 9.28 2.26
N LEU A 126 21.14 8.79 1.32
CA LEU A 126 21.44 7.55 0.60
C LEU A 126 22.69 7.69 -0.28
N PRO A 127 23.49 6.61 -0.44
CA PRO A 127 24.53 6.56 -1.46
C PRO A 127 23.96 6.79 -2.86
N GLN A 128 24.74 7.40 -3.75
CA GLN A 128 24.27 7.75 -5.10
C GLN A 128 23.80 6.54 -5.91
N GLU A 129 24.46 5.39 -5.77
CA GLU A 129 24.04 4.15 -6.45
C GLU A 129 22.73 3.60 -5.90
N GLU A 130 22.50 3.74 -4.59
CA GLU A 130 21.26 3.30 -3.95
C GLU A 130 20.07 4.13 -4.43
N LYS A 131 20.23 5.46 -4.58
CA LYS A 131 19.16 6.37 -5.03
C LYS A 131 18.50 5.96 -6.35
N LYS A 132 19.25 5.30 -7.25
CA LYS A 132 18.75 4.80 -8.54
C LYS A 132 17.63 3.76 -8.41
N LEU A 133 17.50 3.15 -7.23
CA LEU A 133 16.47 2.16 -6.92
C LEU A 133 15.17 2.78 -6.39
N TRP A 134 15.08 4.10 -6.31
CA TRP A 134 13.95 4.80 -5.68
C TRP A 134 13.25 5.71 -6.69
N HIS A 135 11.93 5.78 -6.59
CA HIS A 135 11.10 6.71 -7.34
C HIS A 135 10.47 7.75 -6.41
N SER A 136 10.12 8.91 -6.94
CA SER A 136 9.42 9.93 -6.16
C SER A 136 7.89 9.78 -6.24
N HIS A 137 7.18 10.01 -5.13
CA HIS A 137 5.71 9.92 -5.12
C HIS A 137 5.00 11.19 -5.59
N VAL A 138 5.76 12.20 -6.04
CA VAL A 138 5.23 13.53 -6.39
C VAL A 138 4.12 13.43 -7.44
N HIS A 139 4.39 12.74 -8.55
CA HIS A 139 3.44 12.65 -9.64
C HIS A 139 2.27 11.71 -9.31
N GLU A 140 2.52 10.59 -8.62
CA GLU A 140 1.47 9.65 -8.21
C GLU A 140 0.42 10.33 -7.32
N VAL A 141 0.88 11.16 -6.38
CA VAL A 141 0.00 11.98 -5.55
C VAL A 141 -0.69 13.06 -6.39
N LYS A 142 0.05 13.89 -7.13
CA LYS A 142 -0.54 15.05 -7.83
C LYS A 142 -1.47 14.67 -8.98
N SER A 143 -1.24 13.54 -9.63
CA SER A 143 -2.06 13.07 -10.76
C SER A 143 -3.40 12.46 -10.33
N GLY A 144 -3.59 12.16 -9.04
CA GLY A 144 -4.76 11.42 -8.56
C GLY A 144 -4.64 9.90 -8.73
N GLN A 145 -3.50 9.39 -9.23
CA GLN A 145 -3.30 7.97 -9.45
C GLN A 145 -3.14 7.19 -8.14
N LEU A 146 -2.41 7.72 -7.16
CA LEU A 146 -2.39 7.13 -5.82
C LEU A 146 -3.68 7.48 -5.07
N ILE A 147 -4.39 6.51 -4.51
CA ILE A 147 -5.61 6.74 -3.71
C ILE A 147 -5.54 6.00 -2.37
N ALA A 148 -6.36 6.40 -1.41
CA ALA A 148 -6.55 5.68 -0.15
C ALA A 148 -8.02 5.28 0.00
N PRO A 149 -8.44 4.11 -0.53
CA PRO A 149 -9.85 3.73 -0.51
C PRO A 149 -10.36 3.44 0.91
N GLY A 150 -11.65 3.70 1.13
CA GLY A 150 -12.32 3.36 2.40
C GLY A 150 -12.12 4.37 3.53
N ILE A 151 -11.40 5.47 3.31
CA ILE A 151 -11.32 6.58 4.29
C ILE A 151 -12.00 7.85 3.77
N PRO A 152 -12.43 8.77 4.66
CA PRO A 152 -12.98 10.05 4.25
C PRO A 152 -11.98 10.87 3.43
N GLU A 153 -12.48 11.66 2.48
CA GLU A 153 -11.65 12.48 1.59
C GLU A 153 -10.67 13.40 2.34
N VAL A 154 -11.12 14.02 3.44
CA VAL A 154 -10.25 14.86 4.28
C VAL A 154 -9.07 14.09 4.87
N ALA A 155 -9.26 12.82 5.23
CA ALA A 155 -8.20 11.98 5.77
C ALA A 155 -7.25 11.51 4.66
N GLU A 156 -7.78 11.17 3.49
CA GLU A 156 -6.97 10.87 2.31
C GLU A 156 -6.13 12.09 1.91
N HIS A 157 -6.69 13.29 1.94
CA HIS A 157 -5.98 14.53 1.59
C HIS A 157 -4.77 14.77 2.52
N GLU A 158 -4.96 14.60 3.83
CA GLU A 158 -3.85 14.70 4.78
C GLU A 158 -2.80 13.59 4.60
N LEU A 159 -3.22 12.37 4.26
CA LEU A 159 -2.29 11.30 3.90
C LEU A 159 -1.47 11.66 2.65
N MET A 160 -2.11 12.23 1.62
CA MET A 160 -1.42 12.68 0.40
C MET A 160 -0.41 13.79 0.66
N LYS A 161 -0.70 14.71 1.60
CA LYS A 161 0.29 15.71 2.06
C LYS A 161 1.51 15.07 2.69
N LYS A 162 1.35 13.95 3.41
CA LYS A 162 2.47 13.20 3.99
C LYS A 162 3.27 12.46 2.92
N LEU A 163 2.61 11.87 1.92
CA LEU A 163 3.26 11.03 0.91
C LEU A 163 3.95 11.81 -0.20
N ILE A 164 3.49 13.03 -0.54
CA ILE A 164 4.00 13.75 -1.72
C ILE A 164 5.52 14.00 -1.70
N SER A 165 6.13 14.16 -0.53
CA SER A 165 7.59 14.39 -0.37
C SER A 165 8.37 13.13 -0.01
N THR A 166 7.82 11.95 -0.31
CA THR A 166 8.45 10.66 0.02
C THR A 166 8.96 9.94 -1.23
N TYR A 167 9.82 8.95 -0.98
CA TYR A 167 10.48 8.15 -2.00
C TYR A 167 10.23 6.67 -1.74
N GLY A 168 9.81 5.94 -2.77
CA GLY A 168 9.51 4.50 -2.72
C GLY A 168 10.60 3.66 -3.37
N LYS A 169 11.03 2.58 -2.69
CA LYS A 169 11.82 1.49 -3.30
C LYS A 169 10.98 0.23 -3.30
N THR A 170 10.62 -0.20 -4.51
CA THR A 170 9.62 -1.25 -4.71
C THR A 170 10.18 -2.43 -5.47
N TRP A 171 10.00 -3.62 -4.91
CA TRP A 171 10.39 -4.88 -5.53
C TRP A 171 9.19 -5.79 -5.65
N HIS A 172 8.82 -6.15 -6.88
CA HIS A 172 7.82 -7.18 -7.13
C HIS A 172 8.49 -8.53 -7.35
N THR A 173 8.09 -9.54 -6.58
CA THR A 173 8.51 -10.93 -6.69
C THR A 173 7.55 -11.79 -7.52
N TRP A 174 6.37 -11.26 -7.88
CA TRP A 174 5.39 -11.94 -8.72
C TRP A 174 4.88 -11.04 -9.84
N ASN A 175 5.17 -11.41 -11.09
CA ASN A 175 4.74 -10.71 -12.29
C ASN A 175 3.29 -11.08 -12.68
N VAL A 176 2.33 -10.69 -11.83
CA VAL A 176 0.90 -11.07 -11.95
C VAL A 176 0.19 -10.50 -13.18
N GLU A 177 0.77 -9.47 -13.80
CA GLU A 177 0.26 -8.83 -15.01
C GLU A 177 0.49 -9.69 -16.27
N GLN A 178 1.39 -10.67 -16.19
CA GLN A 178 1.64 -11.60 -17.29
C GLN A 178 0.56 -12.69 -17.37
N PRO A 179 0.09 -13.04 -18.57
CA PRO A 179 -0.85 -14.13 -18.74
C PRO A 179 -0.24 -15.44 -18.25
N ASN A 180 -1.07 -16.29 -17.63
CA ASN A 180 -0.68 -17.62 -17.14
C ASN A 180 0.38 -17.65 -16.02
N MET A 181 0.63 -16.52 -15.34
CA MET A 181 1.59 -16.46 -14.21
C MET A 181 0.98 -16.99 -12.91
N SER A 182 0.81 -18.31 -12.82
CA SER A 182 0.20 -18.99 -11.66
C SER A 182 1.15 -19.22 -10.47
N LEU A 183 2.45 -18.99 -10.67
CA LEU A 183 3.49 -19.04 -9.63
C LEU A 183 4.41 -17.81 -9.74
N PRO A 184 5.06 -17.37 -8.63
CA PRO A 184 6.02 -16.26 -8.63
C PRO A 184 7.36 -16.70 -9.23
N LEU A 185 7.40 -16.83 -10.55
CA LEU A 185 8.59 -17.25 -11.29
C LEU A 185 9.47 -16.06 -11.68
N GLY A 186 10.78 -16.31 -11.74
CA GLY A 186 11.78 -15.33 -12.18
C GLY A 186 12.48 -14.59 -11.03
N SER A 187 13.27 -13.59 -11.39
CA SER A 187 13.93 -12.71 -10.39
C SER A 187 12.96 -11.62 -9.94
N PRO A 188 13.10 -11.11 -8.70
CA PRO A 188 12.40 -9.90 -8.28
C PRO A 188 12.70 -8.75 -9.24
N ALA A 189 11.68 -7.98 -9.58
CA ALA A 189 11.78 -6.84 -10.47
C ALA A 189 11.69 -5.54 -9.69
N LEU A 190 12.63 -4.63 -9.95
CA LEU A 190 12.53 -3.24 -9.53
C LEU A 190 11.35 -2.58 -10.25
N MET A 191 10.50 -1.93 -9.48
CA MET A 191 9.33 -1.22 -9.96
C MET A 191 9.51 0.28 -9.75
N MET A 192 8.95 1.08 -10.65
CA MET A 192 8.99 2.54 -10.58
C MET A 192 7.59 3.13 -10.69
N GLY A 193 7.43 4.33 -10.13
CA GLY A 193 6.25 5.17 -10.28
C GLY A 193 6.31 6.08 -11.51
N PHE A 194 5.13 6.48 -12.00
CA PHE A 194 5.02 7.42 -13.13
C PHE A 194 5.44 8.83 -12.71
N THR A 195 5.91 9.61 -13.68
CA THR A 195 6.46 10.96 -13.47
C THR A 195 5.74 12.05 -14.28
N ALA A 196 4.89 11.67 -15.23
CA ALA A 196 4.15 12.60 -16.07
C ALA A 196 2.81 12.03 -16.56
N ASP A 197 1.87 12.94 -16.86
CA ASP A 197 0.59 12.59 -17.47
C ASP A 197 0.80 11.86 -18.82
N GLY A 198 -0.06 10.89 -19.11
CA GLY A 198 -0.01 10.10 -20.36
C GLY A 198 0.93 8.89 -20.33
N GLN A 199 1.66 8.65 -19.23
CA GLN A 199 2.49 7.44 -19.07
C GLN A 199 1.69 6.23 -18.60
N ALA A 200 0.74 6.42 -17.68
CA ALA A 200 -0.11 5.35 -17.18
C ALA A 200 -1.11 4.87 -18.25
N ASN A 201 -1.33 3.55 -18.30
CA ASN A 201 -2.27 2.93 -19.21
C ASN A 201 -3.70 3.40 -18.88
N PRO A 202 -4.39 4.08 -19.80
CA PRO A 202 -5.70 4.68 -19.51
C PRO A 202 -6.77 3.64 -19.19
N THR A 203 -6.66 2.42 -19.73
CA THR A 203 -7.58 1.33 -19.40
C THR A 203 -7.39 0.87 -17.96
N LEU A 204 -6.14 0.74 -17.50
CA LEU A 204 -5.82 0.34 -16.13
C LEU A 204 -6.38 1.34 -15.12
N VAL A 205 -6.17 2.64 -15.37
CA VAL A 205 -6.73 3.73 -14.55
C VAL A 205 -8.26 3.69 -14.54
N LYS A 206 -8.89 3.58 -15.72
CA LYS A 206 -10.35 3.56 -15.85
C LYS A 206 -10.98 2.36 -15.13
N ASP A 207 -10.38 1.18 -15.25
CA ASP A 207 -10.89 -0.03 -14.62
C ASP A 207 -10.78 0.06 -13.10
N ARG A 208 -9.67 0.62 -12.58
CA ARG A 208 -9.48 0.93 -11.15
C ARG A 208 -10.53 1.91 -10.66
N ASP A 209 -10.67 3.05 -11.33
CA ASP A 209 -11.63 4.09 -10.99
C ASP A 209 -13.06 3.54 -10.92
N LYS A 210 -13.43 2.66 -11.85
CA LYS A 210 -14.71 1.94 -11.84
C LYS A 210 -14.86 1.02 -10.63
N ARG A 211 -13.84 0.23 -10.26
CA ARG A 211 -13.89 -0.67 -9.09
C ARG A 211 -14.06 0.08 -7.78
N PHE A 212 -13.37 1.21 -7.63
CA PHE A 212 -13.40 2.02 -6.41
C PHE A 212 -14.48 3.11 -6.41
N ASN A 213 -15.22 3.27 -7.53
CA ASN A 213 -16.21 4.32 -7.70
C ASN A 213 -15.64 5.73 -7.43
N ILE A 214 -14.49 6.03 -8.04
CA ILE A 214 -13.78 7.31 -7.94
C ILE A 214 -13.48 7.87 -9.33
N SER A 215 -12.97 9.11 -9.37
CA SER A 215 -12.46 9.75 -10.59
C SER A 215 -11.06 10.29 -10.33
N VAL A 216 -10.08 9.83 -11.11
CA VAL A 216 -8.69 10.32 -11.10
C VAL A 216 -8.62 11.84 -11.29
N GLU A 217 -9.45 12.41 -12.17
CA GLU A 217 -9.53 13.86 -12.40
C GLU A 217 -10.07 14.61 -11.17
N THR A 218 -11.08 14.05 -10.49
CA THR A 218 -11.56 14.63 -9.23
C THR A 218 -10.46 14.56 -8.17
N LYS A 219 -9.76 13.43 -8.03
CA LYS A 219 -8.63 13.30 -7.09
C LYS A 219 -7.51 14.31 -7.40
N LYS A 220 -7.15 14.49 -8.68
CA LYS A 220 -6.19 15.48 -9.16
C LYS A 220 -6.60 16.90 -8.77
N ASN A 221 -7.85 17.26 -9.04
CA ASN A 221 -8.40 18.59 -8.73
C ASN A 221 -8.40 18.87 -7.21
N ASN A 222 -8.75 17.88 -6.40
CA ASN A 222 -8.81 18.01 -4.95
C ASN A 222 -7.43 18.17 -4.32
N ARG A 223 -6.34 17.85 -5.04
CA ARG A 223 -4.96 17.95 -4.58
C ARG A 223 -4.22 19.17 -5.13
N THR A 224 -4.91 20.11 -5.77
CA THR A 224 -4.30 21.30 -6.38
C THR A 224 -3.64 22.23 -5.35
N ASP A 225 -4.17 22.29 -4.13
CA ASP A 225 -3.65 23.05 -2.98
C ASP A 225 -2.37 22.45 -2.37
N ILE A 226 -2.12 21.15 -2.56
CA ILE A 226 -0.92 20.49 -2.02
C ILE A 226 0.32 21.03 -2.76
N PRO A 227 1.28 21.66 -2.05
CA PRO A 227 2.51 22.15 -2.66
C PRO A 227 3.31 21.03 -3.31
N THR A 228 3.80 21.24 -4.53
CA THR A 228 4.64 20.26 -5.23
C THR A 228 6.11 20.47 -4.83
N PRO A 229 6.76 19.52 -4.12
CA PRO A 229 8.17 19.63 -3.79
C PRO A 229 9.04 19.38 -5.01
N SER A 230 10.28 19.88 -4.96
CA SER A 230 11.31 19.53 -5.94
C SER A 230 11.76 18.09 -5.73
N ILE A 231 11.88 17.33 -6.82
CA ILE A 231 12.39 15.96 -6.75
C ILE A 231 13.90 16.01 -6.51
N GLN A 232 14.37 15.29 -5.49
CA GLN A 232 15.78 15.17 -5.16
C GLN A 232 16.57 14.42 -6.25
N PRO A 233 17.80 14.88 -6.58
CA PRO A 233 18.63 14.22 -7.59
C PRO A 233 18.92 12.74 -7.26
N GLY A 234 18.89 11.90 -8.30
CA GLY A 234 19.16 10.46 -8.21
C GLY A 234 17.92 9.59 -8.07
N ALA A 235 16.77 10.16 -7.65
CA ALA A 235 15.48 9.48 -7.78
C ALA A 235 15.05 9.43 -9.26
N ASP A 236 14.11 8.55 -9.56
CA ASP A 236 13.53 8.43 -10.91
C ASP A 236 14.60 8.23 -12.00
N ALA A 237 15.70 7.55 -11.65
CA ALA A 237 16.93 7.51 -12.45
C ALA A 237 16.74 6.96 -13.88
N TRP A 238 15.69 6.16 -14.08
CA TRP A 238 15.25 5.66 -15.38
C TRP A 238 14.97 6.79 -16.39
N GLN A 239 14.53 7.98 -15.94
CA GLN A 239 14.32 9.15 -16.79
C GLN A 239 15.62 9.62 -17.47
N THR A 240 16.77 9.32 -16.87
CA THR A 240 18.11 9.68 -17.37
C THR A 240 18.83 8.52 -18.05
N GLY A 241 18.12 7.41 -18.33
CA GLY A 241 18.69 6.20 -18.93
C GLY A 241 19.47 5.32 -17.96
N GLN A 242 19.53 5.66 -16.67
CA GLN A 242 20.12 4.82 -15.62
C GLN A 242 19.12 3.74 -15.18
N ILE A 243 18.84 2.83 -16.10
CA ILE A 243 17.91 1.72 -15.90
C ILE A 243 18.68 0.54 -15.29
N VAL A 244 18.23 0.04 -14.15
CA VAL A 244 18.84 -1.08 -13.43
C VAL A 244 17.81 -2.14 -13.09
N GLN A 245 18.24 -3.39 -13.07
CA GLN A 245 17.42 -4.54 -12.70
C GLN A 245 18.29 -5.62 -12.06
N LEU A 246 17.70 -6.49 -11.23
CA LEU A 246 18.41 -7.62 -10.65
C LEU A 246 18.73 -8.68 -11.69
N GLN A 247 19.94 -9.24 -11.59
CA GLN A 247 20.38 -10.38 -12.38
C GLN A 247 20.87 -11.48 -11.44
N LEU A 248 20.44 -12.71 -11.69
CA LEU A 248 20.98 -13.88 -10.98
C LEU A 248 22.43 -14.11 -11.42
N ALA A 249 23.34 -14.18 -10.45
CA ALA A 249 24.73 -14.51 -10.67
C ALA A 249 25.13 -15.71 -9.80
N PRO A 250 25.97 -16.64 -10.30
CA PRO A 250 26.56 -17.68 -9.47
C PRO A 250 27.40 -17.06 -8.34
N LEU A 251 27.17 -17.50 -7.10
CA LEU A 251 28.04 -17.13 -5.98
C LEU A 251 29.21 -18.12 -5.93
N SER A 252 30.44 -17.62 -6.09
CA SER A 252 31.63 -18.39 -5.72
C SER A 252 31.71 -18.43 -4.20
N ARG A 253 31.72 -19.63 -3.62
CA ARG A 253 32.06 -19.79 -2.21
C ARG A 253 33.52 -19.37 -2.04
N THR A 254 33.78 -18.18 -1.54
CA THR A 254 35.07 -17.91 -0.91
C THR A 254 35.16 -18.85 0.29
N ALA A 255 36.11 -19.78 0.26
CA ALA A 255 36.47 -20.53 1.45
C ALA A 255 36.87 -19.49 2.50
N SER A 256 36.08 -19.38 3.57
CA SER A 256 36.42 -18.63 4.76
C SER A 256 37.79 -19.11 5.24
N GLN A 257 38.78 -18.20 5.28
CA GLN A 257 39.99 -18.41 6.08
C GLN A 257 39.68 -18.11 7.55
#